data_AF-A0AA43F2T9-F1
#
_entry.id   AF-A0AA43F2T9-F1
#
_cell.length_a   1.000
_cell.length_b   1.000
_cell.length_c   1.000
_cell.angle_alpha   90.00
_cell.angle_beta   90.00
_cell.angle_gamma   90.00
#
_symmetry.space_group_name_H-M   'P 1'
#
loop_
_entity.id
_entity.type
_entity.pdbx_description
1 polymer ?
#
loop_
_entity_poly.entity_id
_entity_poly.type
_entity_poly.pdbx_seq_one_letter_code
_entity_poly.pdbx_strand_id
1 'polypeptide(L)'
;MGATQELARYRALPRAHRRILLGAALRLPLAWLRLRTTGLRRMQAWAERPPAREDFRLDEAAGIGRLVNIAARHAPWRATCLTRSLLLVRMLRERGAAAQLRIGVRLVGGALDAHAWVELDGVPVNDAPDVAEQFAPFGEMPSAEQFRAP
;
A
#
# COMPACT_ATOMS: atom_id res chain seq x y z
N MET A 1 6.03 -23.57 -7.11
CA MET A 1 5.80 -24.20 -5.79
C MET A 1 5.85 -23.15 -4.68
N GLY A 2 4.84 -22.28 -4.53
CA GLY A 2 4.91 -21.15 -3.57
C GLY A 2 3.58 -20.62 -3.01
N ALA A 3 2.43 -21.00 -3.58
CA ALA A 3 1.12 -20.47 -3.16
C ALA A 3 0.53 -21.19 -1.92
N THR A 4 1.02 -22.39 -1.59
CA THR A 4 0.41 -23.27 -0.56
C THR A 4 0.95 -23.04 0.84
N GLN A 5 2.15 -22.44 1.01
CA GLN A 5 2.68 -22.09 2.34
C GLN A 5 2.06 -20.82 2.93
N GLU A 6 1.65 -19.88 2.09
CA GLU A 6 1.00 -18.63 2.51
C GLU A 6 -0.29 -18.93 3.30
N LEU A 7 -1.12 -19.87 2.82
CA LEU A 7 -2.45 -20.18 3.36
C LEU A 7 -2.44 -20.86 4.74
N ALA A 8 -1.37 -21.60 5.09
CA ALA A 8 -1.30 -22.33 6.36
C ALA A 8 -1.11 -21.40 7.58
N ARG A 9 -0.60 -20.18 7.37
CA ARG A 9 -0.35 -19.19 8.43
C ARG A 9 -1.62 -18.45 8.91
N TYR A 10 -2.77 -18.69 8.26
CA TYR A 10 -4.00 -17.90 8.42
C TYR A 10 -4.94 -18.33 9.55
N ARG A 11 -4.72 -19.47 10.22
CA ARG A 11 -5.69 -19.99 11.21
C ARG A 11 -5.49 -19.52 12.64
N ALA A 12 -4.40 -18.82 12.94
CA ALA A 12 -4.21 -18.15 14.22
C ALA A 12 -3.86 -16.68 13.96
N LEU A 13 -4.85 -15.87 13.60
CA LEU A 13 -4.71 -14.41 13.68
C LEU A 13 -4.94 -14.00 15.16
N PRO A 14 -3.90 -13.59 15.91
CA PRO A 14 -4.05 -12.99 17.23
C PRO A 14 -5.16 -11.93 17.22
N ARG A 15 -5.84 -11.73 18.36
CA ARG A 15 -6.91 -10.71 18.50
C ARG A 15 -6.47 -9.32 18.01
N ALA A 16 -5.18 -9.00 18.12
CA ALA A 16 -4.57 -7.79 17.57
C ALA A 16 -4.77 -7.64 16.05
N HIS A 17 -4.52 -8.69 15.27
CA HIS A 17 -4.71 -8.66 13.82
C HIS A 17 -6.17 -8.51 13.41
N ARG A 18 -7.12 -9.09 14.17
CA ARG A 18 -8.56 -8.91 13.91
C ARG A 18 -8.99 -7.45 14.09
N ARG A 19 -8.47 -6.77 15.12
CA ARG A 19 -8.71 -5.33 15.34
C ARG A 19 -8.16 -4.48 14.20
N ILE A 20 -6.97 -4.82 13.71
CA ILE A 20 -6.34 -4.13 12.56
C ILE A 20 -7.18 -4.33 11.30
N LEU A 21 -7.60 -5.57 11.03
CA LEU A 21 -8.44 -5.92 9.88
C LEU A 21 -9.79 -5.18 9.92
N LEU A 22 -10.51 -5.25 11.04
CA LEU A 22 -11.78 -4.55 11.21
C LEU A 22 -11.59 -3.03 11.09
N GLY A 23 -10.55 -2.50 11.71
CA GLY A 23 -10.20 -1.10 11.61
C GLY A 23 -9.85 -0.67 10.18
N ALA A 24 -9.22 -1.53 9.37
CA ALA A 24 -8.96 -1.27 7.97
C ALA A 24 -10.25 -1.33 7.14
N ALA A 25 -11.08 -2.35 7.37
CA ALA A 25 -12.36 -2.53 6.68
C ALA A 25 -13.32 -1.34 6.90
N LEU A 26 -13.36 -0.78 8.12
CA LEU A 26 -14.17 0.40 8.42
C LEU A 26 -13.58 1.70 7.86
N ARG A 27 -12.24 1.83 7.79
CA ARG A 27 -11.58 3.05 7.32
C ARG A 27 -11.43 3.11 5.81
N LEU A 28 -11.41 1.98 5.10
CA LEU A 28 -11.36 1.91 3.63
C LEU A 28 -12.49 2.70 2.94
N PRO A 29 -13.79 2.56 3.30
CA PRO A 29 -14.85 3.36 2.69
C PRO A 29 -14.65 4.85 2.92
N LEU A 30 -14.27 5.22 4.14
CA LEU A 30 -14.07 6.60 4.52
C LEU A 30 -12.89 7.21 3.75
N ALA A 31 -11.80 6.45 3.61
CA ALA A 31 -10.64 6.85 2.84
C ALA A 31 -10.98 7.01 1.34
N TRP A 32 -11.76 6.09 0.79
CA TRP A 32 -12.23 6.15 -0.60
C TRP A 32 -13.11 7.38 -0.85
N LEU A 33 -14.10 7.62 0.03
CA LEU A 33 -15.01 8.75 -0.08
C LEU A 33 -14.24 10.07 0.07
N ARG A 34 -13.36 10.15 1.07
CA ARG A 34 -12.54 11.34 1.34
C ARG A 34 -11.60 11.67 0.19
N LEU A 35 -10.96 10.67 -0.43
CA LEU A 35 -10.09 10.88 -1.57
C LEU A 35 -10.86 11.56 -2.73
N ARG A 36 -12.11 11.16 -2.95
CA ARG A 36 -12.99 11.73 -3.98
C ARG A 36 -13.47 13.14 -3.66
N THR A 37 -13.77 13.44 -2.40
CA THR A 37 -14.34 14.74 -2.01
C THR A 37 -13.31 15.82 -1.69
N THR A 38 -12.14 15.41 -1.18
CA THR A 38 -11.09 16.35 -0.73
C THR A 38 -9.88 16.43 -1.66
N GLY A 39 -9.78 15.50 -2.61
CA GLY A 39 -8.67 15.41 -3.55
C GLY A 39 -7.41 14.76 -2.97
N LEU A 40 -6.47 14.46 -3.86
CA LEU A 40 -5.24 13.74 -3.52
C LEU A 40 -4.34 14.49 -2.53
N ARG A 41 -4.12 15.79 -2.74
CA ARG A 41 -3.21 16.60 -1.89
C ARG A 41 -3.58 16.57 -0.41
N ARG A 42 -4.89 16.74 -0.11
CA ARG A 42 -5.38 16.71 1.28
C ARG A 42 -5.31 15.31 1.88
N MET A 43 -5.53 14.29 1.06
CA MET A 43 -5.43 12.90 1.49
C MET A 43 -3.99 12.47 1.77
N GLN A 44 -3.03 12.91 0.94
CA GLN A 44 -1.59 12.74 1.16
C GLN A 44 -1.17 13.42 2.45
N ALA A 45 -1.49 14.71 2.65
CA ALA A 45 -1.15 15.43 3.89
C ALA A 45 -1.74 14.77 5.14
N TRP A 46 -2.91 14.14 5.04
CA TRP A 46 -3.50 13.37 6.14
C TRP A 46 -2.77 12.04 6.39
N ALA A 47 -2.39 11.33 5.34
CA ALA A 47 -1.70 10.05 5.45
C ALA A 47 -0.25 10.24 5.95
N GLU A 48 0.43 11.27 5.44
CA GLU A 48 1.83 11.57 5.66
C GLU A 48 2.08 12.45 6.91
N ARG A 49 1.16 12.46 7.87
CA ARG A 49 1.45 13.10 9.16
C ARG A 49 2.63 12.37 9.83
N PRO A 50 3.60 13.10 10.41
CA PRO A 50 4.82 12.50 10.94
C PRO A 50 4.50 11.44 12.01
N PRO A 51 5.28 10.34 12.05
CA PRO A 51 5.11 9.32 13.07
C PRO A 51 5.54 9.87 14.44
N ALA A 52 4.93 9.36 15.52
CA ALA A 52 5.25 9.81 16.88
C ALA A 52 6.59 9.28 17.41
N ARG A 53 7.10 8.19 16.81
CA ARG A 53 8.40 7.52 17.07
C ARG A 53 8.86 6.89 15.75
N GLU A 54 10.15 6.68 15.56
CA GLU A 54 10.73 6.05 14.37
C GLU A 54 11.41 4.73 14.75
N ASP A 55 10.61 3.77 15.19
CA ASP A 55 11.07 2.40 15.44
C ASP A 55 9.92 1.44 15.15
N PHE A 56 10.00 0.71 14.04
CA PHE A 56 8.95 -0.20 13.63
C PHE A 56 9.54 -1.35 12.81
N ARG A 57 9.13 -2.57 13.13
CA ARG A 57 9.67 -3.74 12.46
C ARG A 57 9.03 -3.98 11.09
N LEU A 58 9.86 -4.29 10.10
CA LEU A 58 9.43 -4.55 8.72
C LEU A 58 8.42 -5.71 8.61
N ASP A 59 8.61 -6.78 9.40
CA ASP A 59 7.71 -7.94 9.42
C ASP A 59 6.30 -7.60 9.93
N GLU A 60 6.22 -6.72 10.93
CA GLU A 60 4.95 -6.18 11.42
C GLU A 60 4.29 -5.29 10.37
N ALA A 61 5.06 -4.43 9.69
CA ALA A 61 4.55 -3.56 8.64
C ALA A 61 3.96 -4.37 7.48
N ALA A 62 4.68 -5.40 7.04
CA ALA A 62 4.20 -6.35 6.03
C ALA A 62 2.93 -7.10 6.50
N GLY A 63 2.84 -7.44 7.79
CA GLY A 63 1.63 -8.00 8.40
C GLY A 63 0.42 -7.09 8.27
N ILE A 64 0.58 -5.80 8.57
CA ILE A 64 -0.49 -4.80 8.44
C ILE A 64 -0.84 -4.61 6.95
N GLY A 65 0.16 -4.54 6.07
CA GLY A 65 -0.04 -4.45 4.62
C GLY A 65 -0.91 -5.59 4.07
N ARG A 66 -0.62 -6.83 4.48
CA ARG A 66 -1.47 -8.00 4.14
C ARG A 66 -2.91 -7.84 4.62
N LEU A 67 -3.14 -7.36 5.85
CA LEU A 67 -4.48 -7.15 6.38
C LEU A 67 -5.25 -6.06 5.63
N VAL A 68 -4.60 -4.95 5.27
CA VAL A 68 -5.20 -3.90 4.45
C VAL A 68 -5.57 -4.44 3.07
N ASN A 69 -4.71 -5.25 2.45
CA ASN A 69 -4.99 -5.91 1.17
C ASN A 69 -6.20 -6.85 1.26
N ILE A 70 -6.31 -7.63 2.34
CA ILE A 70 -7.47 -8.50 2.58
C ILE A 70 -8.75 -7.66 2.71
N ALA A 71 -8.72 -6.59 3.52
CA ALA A 71 -9.86 -5.70 3.68
C ALA A 71 -10.27 -5.03 2.36
N ALA A 72 -9.30 -4.59 1.54
CA ALA A 72 -9.55 -3.99 0.24
C ALA A 72 -10.20 -4.97 -0.75
N ARG A 73 -9.81 -6.26 -0.73
CA ARG A 73 -10.40 -7.31 -1.57
C ARG A 73 -11.85 -7.64 -1.22
N HIS A 74 -12.26 -7.41 0.04
CA HIS A 74 -13.61 -7.68 0.52
C HIS A 74 -14.51 -6.44 0.56
N ALA A 75 -14.00 -5.27 0.16
CA ALA A 75 -14.82 -4.08 0.05
C ALA A 75 -15.84 -4.25 -1.10
N PRO A 76 -17.11 -3.82 -0.92
CA PRO A 76 -18.14 -3.96 -1.96
C PRO A 76 -17.90 -3.03 -3.17
N TRP A 77 -16.94 -2.11 -3.10
CA TRP A 77 -16.46 -1.30 -4.22
C TRP A 77 -14.99 -1.62 -4.51
N ARG A 78 -14.53 -1.35 -5.74
CA ARG A 78 -13.12 -1.47 -6.13
C ARG A 78 -12.30 -0.40 -5.42
N ALA A 79 -11.71 -0.73 -4.27
CA ALA A 79 -10.71 0.12 -3.62
C ALA A 79 -9.49 0.23 -4.54
N THR A 80 -9.11 1.46 -4.91
CA THR A 80 -7.97 1.69 -5.79
C THR A 80 -6.66 1.39 -5.06
N CYS A 81 -5.60 1.08 -5.81
CA CYS A 81 -4.25 0.91 -5.28
C CYS A 81 -3.81 2.14 -4.44
N LEU A 82 -4.19 3.33 -4.89
CA LEU A 82 -3.91 4.59 -4.21
C LEU A 82 -4.65 4.70 -2.87
N THR A 83 -5.96 4.40 -2.81
CA THR A 83 -6.72 4.47 -1.56
C THR A 83 -6.19 3.51 -0.50
N ARG A 84 -5.88 2.26 -0.88
CA ARG A 84 -5.33 1.27 0.06
C ARG A 84 -3.95 1.68 0.58
N SER A 85 -3.09 2.22 -0.30
CA SER A 85 -1.73 2.62 0.07
C SER A 85 -1.72 3.85 0.97
N LEU A 86 -2.58 4.85 0.71
CA LEU A 86 -2.77 5.99 1.60
C LEU A 86 -3.28 5.60 2.99
N LEU A 87 -4.26 4.68 3.05
CA LEU A 87 -4.74 4.16 4.33
C LEU A 87 -3.63 3.42 5.08
N LEU A 88 -2.84 2.61 4.37
CA LEU A 88 -1.75 1.87 4.97
C LEU A 88 -0.67 2.80 5.52
N VAL A 89 -0.24 3.82 4.77
CA VAL A 89 0.71 4.84 5.25
C VAL A 89 0.20 5.47 6.54
N ARG A 90 -1.08 5.89 6.56
CA ARG A 90 -1.68 6.44 7.78
C ARG A 90 -1.58 5.45 8.94
N MET A 91 -1.99 4.20 8.73
CA MET A 91 -1.99 3.16 9.76
C MET A 91 -0.59 2.84 10.30
N LEU A 92 0.43 2.84 9.44
CA LEU A 92 1.81 2.60 9.81
C LEU A 92 2.41 3.81 10.56
N ARG A 93 2.17 5.04 10.08
CA ARG A 93 2.63 6.26 10.76
C ARG A 93 1.96 6.46 12.12
N GLU A 94 0.68 6.07 12.29
CA GLU A 94 0.01 6.00 13.59
C GLU A 94 0.73 5.10 14.60
N ARG A 95 1.51 4.12 14.11
CA ARG A 95 2.21 3.12 14.92
C ARG A 95 3.70 3.39 15.08
N GLY A 96 4.21 4.47 14.49
CA GLY A 96 5.63 4.82 14.57
C GLY A 96 6.48 4.30 13.40
N ALA A 97 5.87 3.81 12.31
CA ALA A 97 6.64 3.47 11.12
C ALA A 97 6.79 4.70 10.21
N ALA A 98 8.01 4.98 9.75
CA ALA A 98 8.31 6.01 8.75
C ALA A 98 7.92 5.56 7.33
N ALA A 99 6.69 5.06 7.17
CA ALA A 99 6.20 4.51 5.91
C ALA A 99 6.07 5.60 4.83
N GLN A 100 6.50 5.26 3.61
CA GLN A 100 6.53 6.16 2.45
C GLN A 100 5.55 5.67 1.39
N LEU A 101 4.73 6.57 0.87
CA LEU A 101 3.90 6.29 -0.30
C LEU A 101 4.78 6.36 -1.55
N ARG A 102 4.73 5.32 -2.38
CA ARG A 102 5.32 5.33 -3.72
C ARG A 102 4.22 5.21 -4.76
N ILE A 103 4.39 5.96 -5.84
CA ILE A 103 3.51 5.92 -7.01
C ILE A 103 4.43 5.73 -8.20
N GLY A 104 4.14 4.78 -9.06
CA GLY A 104 4.93 4.53 -10.26
C GLY A 104 4.04 4.22 -11.44
N VAL A 105 4.65 4.23 -12.63
CA VAL A 105 3.97 3.95 -13.89
C VAL A 105 4.76 2.93 -14.72
N ARG A 106 4.04 2.25 -15.60
CA ARG A 106 4.62 1.42 -16.64
C ARG A 106 3.85 1.59 -17.93
N LEU A 107 4.53 1.36 -19.05
CA LEU A 107 3.90 1.35 -20.36
C LEU A 107 3.73 -0.10 -20.81
N VAL A 108 2.50 -0.53 -21.06
CA VAL A 108 2.20 -1.89 -21.55
C VAL A 108 1.34 -1.77 -22.79
N GLY A 109 1.86 -2.19 -23.95
CA GLY A 109 1.13 -2.16 -25.22
C GLY A 109 0.64 -0.76 -25.61
N GLY A 110 1.40 0.30 -25.28
CA GLY A 110 1.02 1.68 -25.52
C GLY A 110 0.03 2.29 -24.52
N ALA A 111 -0.45 1.52 -23.54
CA ALA A 111 -1.27 2.03 -22.44
C ALA A 111 -0.42 2.34 -21.21
N LEU A 112 -0.64 3.53 -20.63
CA LEU A 112 -0.01 3.94 -19.37
C LEU A 112 -0.79 3.34 -18.20
N ASP A 113 -0.12 2.47 -17.44
CA ASP A 113 -0.67 1.84 -16.24
C ASP A 113 0.02 2.41 -14.99
N ALA A 114 -0.76 2.78 -13.98
CA ALA A 114 -0.29 3.46 -12.78
C ALA A 114 -0.56 2.63 -11.53
N HIS A 115 0.44 2.55 -10.66
CA HIS A 115 0.37 1.78 -9.43
C HIS A 115 0.86 2.57 -8.23
N ALA A 116 0.35 2.22 -7.05
CA ALA A 116 0.75 2.82 -5.80
C ALA A 116 0.98 1.75 -4.74
N TRP A 117 2.13 1.80 -4.09
CA TRP A 117 2.55 0.90 -3.02
C TRP A 117 3.14 1.70 -1.85
N VAL A 118 3.48 1.00 -0.77
CA VAL A 118 4.05 1.58 0.44
C VAL A 118 5.38 0.90 0.72
N GLU A 119 6.38 1.70 1.07
CA GLU A 119 7.69 1.23 1.47
C GLU A 119 7.97 1.59 2.93
N LEU A 120 8.73 0.74 3.60
CA LEU A 120 9.40 1.04 4.86
C LEU A 120 10.88 0.72 4.67
N ASP A 121 11.75 1.69 4.91
CA ASP A 121 13.20 1.57 4.70
C ASP A 121 13.57 1.06 3.29
N GLY A 122 12.84 1.53 2.28
CA GLY A 122 13.02 1.14 0.88
C GLY A 122 12.45 -0.22 0.49
N VAL A 123 11.81 -0.95 1.42
CA VAL A 123 11.24 -2.28 1.15
C VAL A 123 9.72 -2.20 1.00
N PRO A 124 9.12 -2.73 -0.10
CA PRO A 124 7.68 -2.80 -0.26
C PRO A 124 7.01 -3.65 0.84
N VAL A 125 5.97 -3.10 1.48
CA VAL A 125 5.26 -3.78 2.59
C VAL A 125 3.83 -4.22 2.25
N ASN A 126 3.30 -3.84 1.09
CA ASN A 126 1.95 -4.19 0.65
C ASN A 126 1.84 -4.70 -0.77
N ASP A 127 2.98 -4.92 -1.42
CA ASP A 127 3.04 -5.40 -2.79
C ASP A 127 4.22 -6.35 -2.97
N ALA A 128 4.43 -6.83 -4.21
CA ALA A 128 5.54 -7.70 -4.53
C ALA A 128 6.90 -6.98 -4.30
N PRO A 129 7.97 -7.70 -3.92
CA PRO A 129 9.28 -7.10 -3.67
C PRO A 129 9.86 -6.37 -4.89
N ASP A 130 9.51 -6.81 -6.10
CA ASP A 130 9.97 -6.29 -7.39
C ASP A 130 9.04 -5.20 -7.97
N VAL A 131 8.06 -4.71 -7.20
CA VAL A 131 7.09 -3.70 -7.68
C VAL A 131 7.76 -2.42 -8.19
N ALA A 132 8.87 -2.00 -7.58
CA ALA A 132 9.62 -0.81 -7.98
C ALA A 132 10.40 -1.01 -9.29
N GLU A 133 10.71 -2.26 -9.66
CA GLU A 133 11.33 -2.59 -10.95
C GLU A 133 10.27 -2.63 -12.06
N GLN A 134 9.06 -3.08 -11.74
CA GLN A 134 7.95 -3.17 -12.69
C GLN A 134 7.26 -1.82 -12.95
N PHE A 135 7.27 -0.91 -11.98
CA PHE A 135 6.65 0.41 -12.07
C PHE A 135 7.69 1.47 -11.70
N ALA A 136 8.09 2.27 -12.69
CA ALA A 136 9.05 3.36 -12.48
C ALA A 136 8.47 4.39 -11.49
N PRO A 137 9.08 4.59 -10.31
CA PRO A 137 8.55 5.50 -9.29
C PRO A 137 8.63 6.96 -9.75
N PHE A 138 7.58 7.74 -9.53
CA PHE A 138 7.64 9.19 -9.71
C PHE A 138 8.63 9.79 -8.71
N GLY A 139 9.64 10.49 -9.22
CA GLY A 139 10.75 11.07 -8.44
C GLY A 139 12.12 10.49 -8.83
N GLU A 140 12.13 9.28 -9.39
CA GLU A 140 13.24 8.74 -10.17
C GLU A 140 12.90 8.89 -11.65
N MET A 141 13.83 9.38 -12.47
CA MET A 141 13.58 9.47 -13.91
C MET A 141 13.51 8.05 -14.48
N PRO A 142 12.39 7.65 -15.12
CA PRO A 142 12.30 6.36 -15.79
C PRO A 142 13.40 6.22 -16.85
N SER A 143 14.00 5.03 -16.95
CA SER A 143 15.01 4.75 -17.98
C SER A 143 14.36 4.82 -19.38
N ALA A 144 15.10 5.36 -20.36
CA ALA A 144 14.65 5.44 -21.76
C ALA A 144 14.23 4.07 -22.33
N GLU A 145 14.81 2.98 -21.82
CA GLU A 145 14.47 1.61 -22.21
C GLU A 145 13.02 1.23 -21.91
N GLN A 146 12.42 1.82 -20.87
CA GLN A 146 11.03 1.55 -20.48
C GLN A 146 10.00 2.17 -21.44
N PHE A 147 10.43 3.06 -22.34
CA PHE A 147 9.59 3.69 -23.36
C PHE A 147 9.72 3.05 -24.74
N ARG A 148 10.60 2.06 -24.90
CA ARG A 148 10.73 1.35 -26.17
C ARG A 148 9.54 0.40 -26.33
N ALA A 149 8.69 0.67 -27.31
CA ALA A 149 7.69 -0.29 -27.75
C ALA A 149 8.38 -1.57 -28.26
N PRO A 150 7.78 -2.76 -28.06
CA PRO A 150 8.29 -4.02 -28.61
C PRO A 150 8.31 -4.02 -30.14
#